data_AF-A0A3D5J5Q4-F1
#
_entry.id   AF-A0A3D5J5Q4-F1
#
_cell.length_a   1.000
_cell.length_b   1.000
_cell.length_c   1.000
_cell.angle_alpha   90.00
_cell.angle_beta   90.00
_cell.angle_gamma   90.00
#
_symmetry.space_group_name_H-M   'P 1'
#
loop_
_entity.id
_entity.type
_entity.pdbx_description
1 polymer ?
#
loop_
_entity_poly.entity_id
_entity_poly.type
_entity_poly.pdbx_seq_one_letter_code
_entity_poly.pdbx_strand_id
1 'polypeptide(L)' 'MLEETLVLFRNIRTPGYDGALDSYRKAGGYQSLPKALAMKPEEVIALVKEA' A
#
# COMPACT_ATOMS: atom_id res chain seq x y z
N MET A 1 23.54 -2.84 6.91
CA MET A 1 22.68 -1.66 7.11
C MET A 1 21.25 -2.13 6.97
N LEU A 2 20.41 -1.99 8.00
CA LEU A 2 18.98 -2.26 7.86
C LEU A 2 18.42 -1.19 6.91
N GLU A 3 17.98 -1.58 5.72
CA GLU A 3 17.26 -0.67 4.83
C GLU A 3 15.94 -0.28 5.51
N GLU A 4 15.80 0.99 5.88
CA GLU A 4 14.52 1.52 6.32
C GLU A 4 13.51 1.44 5.18
N THR A 5 12.56 0.50 5.28
CA THR A 5 11.45 0.44 4.34
C THR A 5 10.42 1.50 4.71
N LEU A 6 10.50 2.66 4.05
CA LEU A 6 9.51 3.72 4.20
C LEU A 6 8.20 3.29 3.53
N VAL A 7 7.28 2.68 4.28
CA VAL A 7 5.97 2.25 3.74
C VAL A 7 5.09 3.46 3.43
N LEU A 8 4.99 4.43 4.36
CA LEU A 8 4.15 5.62 4.19
C LEU A 8 4.77 6.63 3.21
N PHE A 9 6.08 6.84 3.30
CA PHE A 9 6.78 7.84 2.51
C PHE A 9 7.41 7.29 1.23
N ARG A 10 7.09 6.05 0.85
CA ARG A 10 7.62 5.38 -0.35
C ARG A 10 7.55 6.27 -1.59
N ASN A 11 6.41 6.93 -1.77
CA ASN A 11 6.07 7.66 -2.99
C ASN A 11 6.27 9.18 -2.88
N ILE A 12 6.62 9.72 -1.70
CA ILE A 12 6.70 11.18 -1.50
C ILE A 12 7.81 11.84 -2.34
N ARG A 13 8.81 11.06 -2.75
CA ARG A 13 9.93 11.51 -3.60
C ARG A 13 9.76 11.10 -5.07
N THR A 14 8.66 10.46 -5.43
CA THR A 14 8.40 10.05 -6.81
C THR A 14 8.10 11.30 -7.65
N PRO A 15 8.85 11.55 -8.75
CA PRO A 15 8.57 12.69 -9.61
C PRO A 15 7.13 12.68 -10.13
N GLY A 16 6.43 13.82 -9.99
CA GLY A 16 5.03 13.95 -10.40
C GLY A 16 4.00 13.35 -9.44
N TYR A 17 4.43 12.87 -8.26
CA TYR A 17 3.52 12.52 -7.18
C TYR A 17 3.12 13.76 -6.39
N ASP A 18 1.87 14.16 -6.51
CA ASP A 18 1.29 15.35 -5.86
C ASP A 18 0.30 15.00 -4.73
N GLY A 19 0.11 13.72 -4.45
CA GLY A 19 -0.84 13.24 -3.45
C GLY A 19 -2.30 13.27 -3.91
N ALA A 20 -2.60 13.73 -5.13
CA ALA A 20 -3.93 13.60 -5.72
C ALA A 20 -4.29 12.14 -5.98
N LEU A 21 -5.58 11.83 -6.10
CA LEU A 21 -6.04 10.45 -6.29
C LEU A 21 -5.47 9.78 -7.55
N ASP A 22 -5.24 10.56 -8.61
CA ASP A 22 -4.70 10.02 -9.86
C ASP A 22 -3.23 9.65 -9.74
N SER A 23 -2.41 10.49 -9.11
CA SER A 23 -1.01 10.15 -8.84
C SER A 23 -0.90 9.03 -7.81
N TYR A 24 -1.78 8.99 -6.80
CA TYR A 24 -1.88 7.89 -5.84
C TYR A 24 -2.15 6.54 -6.50
N ARG A 25 -3.17 6.46 -7.37
CA ARG A 25 -3.49 5.23 -8.12
C ARG A 25 -2.36 4.82 -9.05
N LYS A 26 -1.77 5.76 -9.80
CA LYS A 26 -0.62 5.49 -10.68
C LYS A 26 0.59 4.95 -9.92
N ALA A 27 0.82 5.42 -8.69
CA ALA A 27 1.90 4.96 -7.83
C ALA A 27 1.58 3.67 -7.04
N GLY A 28 0.54 2.93 -7.43
CA GLY A 28 0.16 1.64 -6.85
C GLY A 28 -0.84 1.72 -5.69
N GLY A 29 -1.38 2.90 -5.41
CA GLY A 29 -2.47 3.09 -4.45
C GLY A 29 -3.69 2.23 -4.80
N TYR A 30 -4.36 1.73 -3.76
CA TYR A 30 -5.53 0.85 -3.86
C TYR A 30 -5.35 -0.50 -4.58
N GLN A 31 -4.16 -0.87 -5.08
CA GLN A 31 -3.99 -2.16 -5.79
C GLN A 31 -4.36 -3.38 -4.93
N SER A 32 -4.10 -3.32 -3.63
CA SER A 32 -4.42 -4.39 -2.68
C SER A 32 -5.85 -4.33 -2.12
N LEU A 33 -6.55 -3.19 -2.28
CA LEU A 33 -7.86 -2.99 -1.67
C LEU A 33 -8.92 -3.97 -2.22
N PRO A 34 -9.08 -4.18 -3.53
CA PRO A 34 -10.03 -5.16 -4.05
C PRO A 34 -9.73 -6.59 -3.58
N LYS A 35 -8.45 -6.95 -3.43
CA LYS A 35 -8.04 -8.26 -2.92
C LYS A 35 -8.48 -8.44 -1.47
N ALA A 36 -8.19 -7.45 -0.62
CA ALA A 36 -8.60 -7.47 0.79
C ALA A 36 -10.12 -7.52 0.96
N LEU A 37 -10.88 -6.80 0.13
CA LEU A 37 -12.34 -6.82 0.16
C LEU A 37 -12.95 -8.16 -0.32
N ALA A 38 -12.21 -8.94 -1.11
CA ALA A 38 -12.63 -10.27 -1.54
C ALA A 38 -12.29 -11.37 -0.53
N MET A 39 -11.41 -11.09 0.44
CA MET A 39 -11.06 -12.02 1.51
C MET A 39 -12.13 -12.04 2.60
N LYS A 40 -12.25 -13.16 3.29
CA LYS A 40 -13.01 -13.17 4.55
C LYS A 40 -12.27 -12.38 5.62
N PRO A 41 -12.99 -11.80 6.61
CA PRO A 41 -12.37 -11.08 7.71
C PRO A 41 -11.27 -11.88 8.42
N GLU A 42 -11.46 -13.18 8.61
CA GLU A 42 -10.51 -14.03 9.33
C GLU A 42 -9.21 -14.23 8.55
N GLU A 43 -9.30 -14.32 7.21
CA GLU A 43 -8.14 -14.53 6.33
C GLU A 43 -7.26 -13.28 6.29
N VAL A 44 -7.86 -12.09 6.18
CA VAL A 44 -7.09 -10.83 6.20
C VAL A 44 -6.48 -10.56 7.58
N ILE A 45 -7.18 -10.93 8.67
CA ILE A 45 -6.65 -10.82 10.03
C ILE A 45 -5.44 -11.75 10.23
N ALA A 46 -5.52 -13.00 9.75
CA ALA A 46 -4.42 -13.95 9.83
C ALA A 46 -3.18 -13.43 9.05
N LEU A 47 -3.38 -12.96 7.82
CA LEU A 47 -2.32 -12.39 6.98
C LEU A 47 -1.57 -11.24 7.67
N VAL A 48 -2.29 -10.35 8.36
CA VAL A 48 -1.68 -9.20 9.05
C VAL A 48 -0.93 -9.62 10.32
N LYS A 49 -1.35 -10.70 10.99
CA LYS A 49 -0.65 -11.22 12.18
C LYS A 49 0.68 -11.91 11.86
N GLU A 50 0.86 -12.38 10.64
CA GLU A 50 2.07 -13.07 10.18
C GLU A 50 3.16 -12.13 9.66
N ALA A 51 2.83 -10.87 9.37
CA ALA A 51 3.73 -9.85 8.82
C ALA A 51 4.48 -9.05 9.89
#